data_AF-A0A2R5L398-F1
#
_entry.id   AF-A0A2R5L398-F1
#
_cell.length_a   1.000
_cell.length_b   1.000
_cell.length_c   1.000
_cell.angle_alpha   90.00
_cell.angle_beta   90.00
_cell.angle_gamma   90.00
#
_symmetry.space_group_name_H-M   'P 1'
#
loop_
_entity.id
_entity.type
_entity.pdbx_description
1 polymer ?
#
loop_
_entity_poly.entity_id
_entity_poly.type
_entity_poly.pdbx_seq_one_letter_code
_entity_poly.pdbx_strand_id
1 'polypeptide(L)'
;MIYAKSGCVLAAWLKFLPMWLLVFPGMASRILFPERVACADPIECTKICGSPKGCTNIAYAELVIELLPTGLAGMMLAVMLAALMSSLTSIFNSASTIFTIDVWSKFRSKASDAEKLIVGRCFVVVLVFVSVIWIPVIQNSGTSQLFDYIQSISSFLAPPICAVYILA
;
A
#
# COMPACT_ATOMS: atom_id res chain seq x y z
N MET A 1 -26.27 5.73 -17.10
CA MET A 1 -26.30 5.33 -15.67
C MET A 1 -26.33 3.82 -15.43
N ILE A 2 -27.00 3.01 -16.26
CA ILE A 2 -27.06 1.54 -16.07
C ILE A 2 -25.67 0.90 -16.08
N TYR A 3 -24.81 1.25 -17.05
CA TYR A 3 -23.44 0.72 -17.13
C TYR A 3 -22.59 1.03 -15.90
N ALA A 4 -22.73 2.22 -15.31
CA ALA A 4 -22.01 2.59 -14.10
C ALA A 4 -22.46 1.75 -12.89
N LYS A 5 -23.78 1.56 -12.73
CA LYS A 5 -24.32 0.71 -11.66
C LYS A 5 -23.87 -0.75 -11.79
N SER A 6 -23.92 -1.31 -13.00
CA SER A 6 -23.44 -2.67 -13.26
C SER A 6 -21.95 -2.82 -12.95
N GLY A 7 -21.13 -1.81 -13.27
CA GLY A 7 -19.71 -1.77 -12.90
C GLY A 7 -19.48 -1.80 -11.39
N CYS A 8 -20.26 -1.02 -10.62
CA CYS A 8 -20.17 -1.03 -9.15
C CYS A 8 -20.54 -2.40 -8.56
N VAL A 9 -21.58 -3.05 -9.09
CA VAL A 9 -22.00 -4.39 -8.64
C VAL A 9 -20.91 -5.43 -8.93
N LEU A 10 -20.32 -5.40 -10.13
CA LEU A 10 -19.21 -6.27 -10.50
C LEU A 10 -18.00 -6.05 -9.57
N ALA A 11 -17.63 -4.79 -9.30
CA ALA A 11 -16.54 -4.47 -8.39
C ALA A 11 -16.80 -4.95 -6.96
N ALA A 12 -18.04 -4.86 -6.48
CA ALA A 12 -18.44 -5.41 -5.19
C ALA A 12 -18.29 -6.94 -5.16
N TRP A 13 -18.61 -7.63 -6.26
CA TRP A 13 -18.40 -9.07 -6.38
C TRP A 13 -16.91 -9.44 -6.40
N LEU A 14 -16.07 -8.70 -7.12
CA LEU A 14 -14.61 -8.93 -7.12
C LEU A 14 -13.96 -8.70 -5.75
N LYS A 15 -14.53 -7.83 -4.90
CA LYS A 15 -14.02 -7.60 -3.53
C LYS A 15 -14.11 -8.81 -2.60
N PHE A 16 -14.82 -9.88 -2.98
CA PHE A 16 -14.78 -11.14 -2.24
C PHE A 16 -13.51 -11.96 -2.53
N LEU A 17 -12.83 -11.73 -3.66
CA LEU A 17 -11.63 -12.50 -4.06
C LEU A 17 -10.42 -12.30 -3.13
N PRO A 18 -10.09 -11.08 -2.64
CA PRO A 18 -8.95 -10.87 -1.75
C PRO A 18 -8.98 -11.74 -0.49
N MET A 19 -10.17 -12.06 0.05
CA MET A 19 -10.28 -12.95 1.20
C MET A 19 -9.67 -14.33 0.87
N TRP A 20 -10.05 -14.92 -0.26
CA TRP A 20 -9.57 -16.23 -0.70
C TRP A 20 -8.13 -16.21 -1.22
N LEU A 21 -7.73 -15.14 -1.93
CA LEU A 21 -6.42 -15.08 -2.58
C LEU A 21 -5.29 -14.55 -1.69
N LEU A 22 -5.59 -13.71 -0.69
CA LEU A 22 -4.58 -13.08 0.15
C LEU A 22 -4.61 -13.62 1.59
N VAL A 23 -5.80 -13.73 2.20
CA VAL A 23 -5.91 -14.10 3.62
C VAL A 23 -5.67 -15.59 3.83
N PHE A 24 -6.30 -16.46 3.02
CA PHE A 24 -6.12 -17.91 3.16
C PHE A 24 -4.66 -18.37 2.96
N PRO A 25 -3.94 -17.94 1.89
CA PRO A 25 -2.52 -18.28 1.75
C PRO A 25 -1.65 -17.72 2.87
N GLY A 26 -1.96 -16.50 3.36
CA GLY A 26 -1.30 -15.93 4.52
C GLY A 26 -1.44 -16.80 5.78
N MET A 27 -2.65 -17.31 6.05
CA MET A 27 -2.88 -18.21 7.18
C MET A 27 -2.19 -19.57 6.99
N ALA A 28 -2.21 -20.13 5.78
CA ALA A 28 -1.53 -21.38 5.47
C ALA A 28 0.00 -21.27 5.66
N SER A 29 0.60 -20.13 5.31
CA SER A 29 2.04 -19.89 5.47
C SER A 29 2.51 -19.98 6.93
N ARG A 30 1.66 -19.63 7.91
CA ARG A 30 2.01 -19.73 9.34
C ARG A 30 2.16 -21.17 9.81
N ILE A 31 1.43 -22.10 9.20
CA ILE A 31 1.50 -23.53 9.51
C ILE A 31 2.70 -24.17 8.81
N LEU A 32 2.99 -23.73 7.57
CA LEU A 32 4.07 -24.28 6.77
C LEU A 32 5.46 -23.78 7.19
N PHE A 33 5.57 -22.53 7.65
CA PHE A 33 6.83 -21.87 8.01
C PHE A 33 6.78 -21.31 9.45
N PRO A 34 6.69 -22.18 10.48
CA PRO A 34 6.53 -21.75 11.86
C PRO A 34 7.74 -20.93 12.37
N GLU A 35 8.95 -21.38 12.05
CA GLU A 35 10.20 -20.75 12.51
C GLU A 35 10.44 -19.35 11.93
N ARG A 36 9.94 -19.07 10.71
CA ARG A 36 10.16 -17.79 10.02
C ARG A 36 8.99 -16.83 10.14
N VAL A 37 7.76 -17.32 10.00
CA VAL A 37 6.55 -16.48 9.92
C VAL A 37 5.77 -16.49 11.24
N ALA A 38 5.76 -17.62 11.97
CA ALA A 38 5.04 -17.77 13.23
C ALA A 38 5.93 -17.65 14.48
N CYS A 39 7.15 -17.13 14.32
CA CYS A 39 8.07 -16.87 15.42
C CYS A 39 7.37 -16.16 16.59
N ALA A 40 7.50 -16.72 17.79
CA ALA A 40 6.93 -16.21 19.03
C ALA A 40 7.97 -15.50 19.92
N ASP A 41 9.28 -15.76 19.71
CA ASP A 41 10.36 -15.17 20.50
C ASP A 41 10.85 -13.84 19.87
N PRO A 42 10.84 -12.72 20.61
CA PRO A 42 11.24 -11.42 20.09
C PRO A 42 12.71 -11.35 19.63
N ILE A 43 13.61 -12.15 20.20
CA ILE A 43 15.05 -12.12 19.87
C ILE A 43 15.28 -12.79 18.51
N GLU A 44 14.64 -13.93 18.28
CA GLU A 44 14.71 -14.67 17.03
C GLU A 44 13.99 -13.94 15.89
N CYS A 45 12.80 -13.39 16.17
CA CYS A 45 12.04 -12.60 15.20
C CYS A 45 12.82 -11.36 14.72
N THR A 46 13.54 -10.68 15.64
CA THR A 46 14.36 -9.52 15.28
C THR A 46 15.52 -9.92 14.35
N LYS A 47 16.11 -11.11 14.55
CA LYS A 47 17.17 -11.62 13.68
C LYS A 47 16.68 -11.96 12.27
N ILE A 48 15.44 -12.45 12.15
CA ILE A 48 14.87 -12.89 10.87
C ILE A 48 14.28 -11.73 10.07
N CYS A 49 13.46 -10.88 10.69
CA CYS A 49 12.70 -9.84 10.00
C CYS A 49 12.88 -8.41 10.54
N GLY A 50 13.77 -8.20 11.52
CA GLY A 50 14.02 -6.88 12.09
C GLY A 50 12.85 -6.34 12.93
N SER A 51 11.88 -7.17 13.30
CA SER A 51 10.71 -6.79 14.09
C SER A 51 10.52 -7.75 15.27
N PRO A 52 10.43 -7.25 16.52
CA PRO A 52 10.28 -8.08 17.71
C PRO A 52 8.86 -8.64 17.90
N LYS A 53 7.87 -8.15 17.15
CA LYS A 53 6.44 -8.51 17.33
C LYS A 53 5.91 -9.50 16.27
N GLY A 54 6.78 -10.03 15.42
CA GLY A 54 6.46 -11.07 14.43
C GLY A 54 6.68 -10.65 12.97
N CYS A 55 6.80 -11.65 12.10
CA CYS A 55 7.21 -11.53 10.71
C CYS A 55 6.06 -11.77 9.70
N THR A 56 4.85 -11.30 10.00
CA THR A 56 3.67 -11.59 9.18
C THR A 56 3.69 -10.95 7.79
N ASN A 57 4.44 -9.86 7.59
CA ASN A 57 4.47 -9.14 6.30
C ASN A 57 5.23 -9.90 5.20
N ILE A 58 6.16 -10.80 5.57
CA ILE A 58 6.94 -11.61 4.62
C ILE A 58 6.23 -12.90 4.22
N ALA A 59 5.15 -13.26 4.90
CA ALA A 59 4.39 -14.51 4.74
C ALA A 59 4.07 -14.86 3.28
N TYR A 60 3.56 -13.90 2.52
CA TYR A 60 3.15 -14.12 1.13
C TYR A 60 4.35 -14.30 0.19
N ALA A 61 5.40 -13.50 0.38
CA ALA A 61 6.61 -13.60 -0.43
C ALA A 61 7.34 -14.93 -0.17
N GLU A 62 7.42 -15.37 1.08
CA GLU A 62 8.02 -16.64 1.45
C GLU A 62 7.29 -17.82 0.78
N LEU A 63 5.96 -17.80 0.80
CA LEU A 63 5.14 -18.84 0.16
C LEU A 63 5.37 -18.89 -1.36
N VAL A 64 5.52 -17.73 -2.00
CA VAL A 64 5.81 -17.66 -3.44
C VAL A 64 7.18 -18.22 -3.77
N ILE A 65 8.20 -17.95 -2.95
CA ILE A 65 9.58 -18.38 -3.21
C ILE A 65 9.75 -19.87 -2.95
N GLU A 66 9.15 -20.40 -1.89
CA GLU A 66 9.37 -21.78 -1.43
C GLU A 66 8.45 -22.82 -2.12
N LEU A 67 7.23 -22.45 -2.54
CA LEU A 67 6.28 -23.42 -3.11
C LEU A 67 6.25 -23.43 -4.65
N LEU A 68 6.55 -22.30 -5.32
CA LEU A 68 6.43 -22.26 -6.77
C LEU A 68 7.69 -22.83 -7.45
N PRO A 69 7.54 -23.51 -8.59
CA PRO A 69 8.69 -23.99 -9.35
C PRO A 69 9.51 -22.83 -9.91
N THR A 70 10.78 -23.12 -10.16
CA THR A 70 11.71 -22.18 -10.80
C THR A 70 11.13 -21.65 -12.12
N GLY A 71 11.15 -20.33 -12.29
CA GLY A 71 10.51 -19.63 -13.41
C GLY A 71 9.17 -18.99 -13.02
N LEU A 72 8.23 -19.76 -12.46
CA LEU A 72 6.94 -19.21 -12.00
C LEU A 72 7.13 -18.28 -10.79
N ALA A 73 8.02 -18.63 -9.86
CA ALA A 73 8.35 -17.76 -8.72
C ALA A 73 8.91 -16.40 -9.18
N GLY A 74 9.78 -16.40 -10.20
CA GLY A 74 10.33 -15.18 -10.79
C GLY A 74 9.28 -14.32 -11.47
N MET A 75 8.35 -14.93 -12.23
CA MET A 75 7.22 -14.21 -12.83
C MET A 75 6.32 -13.58 -11.76
N MET A 76 6.04 -14.31 -10.68
CA MET A 76 5.20 -13.80 -9.61
C MET A 76 5.82 -12.60 -8.89
N LEU A 77 7.12 -12.67 -8.58
CA LEU A 77 7.85 -11.52 -8.00
C LEU A 77 7.86 -10.32 -8.94
N ALA A 78 8.05 -10.53 -10.24
CA ALA A 78 7.98 -9.46 -11.23
C ALA A 78 6.58 -8.80 -11.29
N VAL A 79 5.51 -9.60 -11.25
CA VAL A 79 4.13 -9.11 -11.20
C VAL A 79 3.87 -8.29 -9.93
N MET A 80 4.36 -8.77 -8.78
CA MET A 80 4.24 -8.03 -7.51
C MET A 80 4.93 -6.67 -7.58
N LEU A 81 6.17 -6.61 -8.08
CA LEU A 81 6.91 -5.36 -8.26
C LEU A 81 6.21 -4.42 -9.25
N ALA A 82 5.70 -4.94 -10.36
CA ALA A 82 4.95 -4.17 -11.34
C ALA A 82 3.65 -3.58 -10.75
N ALA A 83 2.90 -4.39 -9.99
CA ALA A 83 1.68 -3.94 -9.30
C ALA A 83 1.96 -2.86 -8.25
N LEU A 84 3.07 -2.98 -7.51
CA LEU A 84 3.54 -1.96 -6.57
C LEU A 84 3.88 -0.65 -7.30
N MET A 85 4.65 -0.71 -8.40
CA MET A 85 5.00 0.47 -9.19
C MET A 85 3.77 1.16 -9.78
N SER A 86 2.78 0.40 -10.24
CA SER A 86 1.52 0.94 -10.74
C SER A 86 0.74 1.69 -9.65
N SER A 87 0.64 1.10 -8.45
CA SER A 87 -0.05 1.70 -7.31
C SER A 87 0.65 2.98 -6.84
N LEU A 88 1.98 2.95 -6.72
CA LEU A 88 2.80 4.12 -6.35
C LEU A 88 2.66 5.25 -7.37
N THR A 89 2.70 4.91 -8.67
CA THR A 89 2.51 5.90 -9.74
C THR A 89 1.14 6.56 -9.65
N SER A 90 0.09 5.78 -9.38
CA SER A 90 -1.26 6.33 -9.20
C SER A 90 -1.33 7.28 -8.01
N ILE A 91 -0.76 6.90 -6.86
CA ILE A 91 -0.79 7.72 -5.64
C ILE A 91 -0.04 9.03 -5.86
N PHE A 92 1.18 8.98 -6.39
CA PHE A 92 1.97 10.19 -6.63
C PHE A 92 1.35 11.11 -7.68
N ASN A 93 0.74 10.55 -8.73
CA ASN A 93 0.04 11.34 -9.74
C ASN A 93 -1.19 12.06 -9.17
N SER A 94 -2.00 11.36 -8.36
CA SER A 94 -3.15 11.96 -7.68
C SER A 94 -2.73 13.05 -6.70
N ALA A 95 -1.71 12.80 -5.88
CA ALA A 95 -1.20 13.79 -4.92
C ALA A 95 -0.63 15.04 -5.63
N SER A 96 0.09 14.85 -6.74
CA SER A 96 0.61 15.95 -7.57
C SER A 96 -0.49 16.78 -8.21
N THR A 97 -1.56 16.13 -8.68
CA THR A 97 -2.73 16.82 -9.25
C THR A 97 -3.45 17.65 -8.19
N ILE A 98 -3.71 17.08 -7.00
CA ILE A 98 -4.32 17.81 -5.87
C ILE A 98 -3.46 19.01 -5.49
N PHE A 99 -2.14 18.83 -5.37
CA PHE A 99 -1.24 19.93 -5.01
C PHE A 99 -1.21 21.05 -6.08
N THR A 100 -1.11 20.69 -7.36
CA THR A 100 -1.01 21.67 -8.45
C THR A 100 -2.32 22.40 -8.73
N ILE A 101 -3.47 21.72 -8.64
CA ILE A 101 -4.77 22.32 -8.92
C ILE A 101 -5.32 23.02 -7.67
N ASP A 102 -5.34 22.36 -6.51
CA ASP A 102 -6.05 22.89 -5.34
C ASP A 102 -5.21 23.88 -4.52
N VAL A 103 -3.89 23.70 -4.49
CA VAL A 103 -2.98 24.56 -3.71
C VAL A 103 -2.27 25.58 -4.60
N TRP A 104 -1.54 25.12 -5.63
CA TRP A 104 -0.73 26.00 -6.46
C TRP A 104 -1.57 26.98 -7.27
N SER A 105 -2.71 26.53 -7.83
CA SER A 105 -3.59 27.42 -8.59
C SER A 105 -4.25 28.50 -7.72
N LYS A 106 -4.42 28.28 -6.40
CA LYS A 106 -4.91 29.31 -5.47
C LYS A 106 -3.84 30.34 -5.13
N PHE A 107 -2.59 29.90 -4.98
CA PHE A 107 -1.47 30.81 -4.68
C PHE A 107 -1.06 31.65 -5.91
N ARG A 108 -1.11 31.05 -7.11
CA ARG A 108 -0.75 31.70 -8.37
C ARG A 108 -1.90 31.63 -9.38
N SER A 109 -2.79 32.61 -9.32
CA SER A 109 -4.03 32.66 -10.13
C SER A 109 -3.83 32.76 -11.66
N LYS A 110 -2.61 33.03 -12.15
CA LYS A 110 -2.24 33.05 -13.58
C LYS A 110 -1.09 32.09 -13.91
N ALA A 111 -1.10 30.88 -13.32
CA ALA A 111 -0.11 29.86 -13.66
C ALA A 111 -0.36 29.28 -15.07
N SER A 112 0.68 29.25 -15.90
CA SER A 112 0.65 28.59 -17.21
C SER A 112 0.58 27.06 -17.06
N ASP A 113 0.03 26.35 -18.04
CA ASP A 113 -0.08 24.88 -17.99
C ASP A 113 1.31 24.20 -17.95
N ALA A 114 2.31 24.80 -18.59
CA ALA A 114 3.70 24.35 -18.50
C ALA A 114 4.28 24.49 -17.08
N GLU A 115 3.91 25.57 -16.38
CA GLU A 115 4.35 25.80 -14.99
C GLU A 115 3.73 24.75 -14.06
N LYS A 116 2.44 24.46 -14.20
CA LYS A 116 1.75 23.42 -13.41
C LYS A 116 2.38 22.04 -13.61
N LEU A 117 2.75 21.69 -14.85
CA LEU A 117 3.43 20.43 -15.15
C LEU A 117 4.81 20.34 -14.50
N ILE A 118 5.61 21.41 -14.54
CA ILE A 118 6.94 21.44 -13.93
C ILE A 118 6.84 21.34 -12.40
N VAL A 119 5.94 22.12 -11.79
CA VAL A 119 5.70 22.09 -10.34
C VAL A 119 5.20 20.70 -9.91
N GLY A 120 4.30 20.10 -10.67
CA GLY A 120 3.79 18.76 -10.40
C GLY A 120 4.89 17.69 -10.45
N ARG A 121 5.81 17.76 -11.41
CA ARG A 121 6.97 16.85 -11.49
C ARG A 121 7.94 17.06 -10.32
N CYS A 122 8.23 18.32 -9.97
CA CYS A 122 9.07 18.66 -8.83
C CYS A 122 8.48 18.12 -7.52
N PHE A 123 7.17 18.29 -7.32
CA PHE A 123 6.46 17.81 -6.13
C PHE A 123 6.52 16.29 -5.98
N VAL A 124 6.40 15.53 -7.08
CA VAL A 124 6.58 14.07 -7.05
C VAL A 124 7.97 13.68 -6.56
N VAL A 125 9.02 14.35 -7.03
CA VAL A 125 10.41 14.08 -6.58
C VAL A 125 10.55 14.34 -5.07
N VAL A 126 10.00 15.45 -4.58
CA VAL A 126 10.00 15.77 -3.15
C VAL A 126 9.23 14.73 -2.34
N LEU A 127 8.05 14.31 -2.80
CA LEU A 127 7.26 13.27 -2.13
C LEU A 127 7.99 11.93 -2.08
N VAL A 128 8.70 11.54 -3.15
CA VAL A 128 9.52 10.32 -3.16
C VAL A 128 10.62 10.41 -2.10
N PHE A 129 11.30 11.54 -2.00
CA PHE A 129 12.36 11.73 -1.01
C PHE A 129 11.83 11.65 0.43
N VAL A 130 10.71 12.32 0.72
CA VAL A 130 10.03 12.25 2.02
C VAL A 130 9.58 10.82 2.33
N SER A 131 9.05 10.10 1.34
CA SER A 131 8.60 8.71 1.49
C SER A 131 9.76 7.78 1.87
N VAL A 132 10.93 7.94 1.25
CA VAL A 132 12.13 7.16 1.57
C VAL A 132 12.64 7.45 2.98
N ILE A 133 12.64 8.72 3.38
CA ILE A 133 13.02 9.13 4.75
C ILE A 133 12.05 8.56 5.80
N TRP A 134 10.80 8.34 5.43
CA TRP A 134 9.77 7.83 6.34
C TRP A 134 9.86 6.31 6.60
N ILE A 135 10.56 5.55 5.76
CA ILE A 135 10.74 4.08 5.92
C ILE A 135 11.28 3.69 7.31
N PRO A 136 12.40 4.25 7.82
CA PRO A 136 12.94 3.89 9.13
C PRO A 136 11.99 4.23 10.29
N VAL A 137 11.16 5.27 10.13
CA VAL A 137 10.16 5.65 11.15
C VAL A 137 9.11 4.55 11.31
N ILE A 138 8.68 3.95 10.19
CA ILE A 138 7.74 2.82 10.20
C ILE A 138 8.39 1.57 10.81
N GLN A 139 9.66 1.31 10.51
CA GLN A 139 10.39 0.17 11.07
C GLN A 139 10.56 0.29 12.59
N ASN A 140 10.86 1.49 13.09
CA ASN A 140 11.10 1.74 14.51
C ASN A 140 9.82 1.84 15.35
N SER A 141 8.66 2.07 14.74
CA SER A 141 7.38 2.20 15.45
C SER A 141 6.82 0.85 15.93
N GLY A 142 7.53 -0.27 15.70
CA GLY A 142 7.25 -1.55 16.34
C GLY A 142 5.86 -2.10 16.03
N THR A 143 5.29 -1.75 14.88
CA THR A 143 4.02 -2.32 14.41
C THR A 143 4.33 -3.53 13.55
N SER A 144 4.07 -4.74 14.08
CA SER A 144 4.32 -6.00 13.36
C SER A 144 3.44 -6.17 12.13
N GLN A 145 2.26 -5.55 12.13
CA GLN A 145 1.28 -5.67 11.06
C GLN A 145 1.12 -4.32 10.35
N LEU A 146 1.78 -4.17 9.19
CA LEU A 146 1.71 -2.93 8.38
C LEU A 146 0.26 -2.56 8.04
N PHE A 147 -0.60 -3.57 7.89
CA PHE A 147 -2.02 -3.39 7.64
C PHE A 147 -2.73 -2.63 8.77
N ASP A 148 -2.46 -2.96 10.03
CA ASP A 148 -3.09 -2.30 11.18
C ASP A 148 -2.62 -0.85 11.33
N TYR A 149 -1.36 -0.57 10.99
CA TYR A 149 -0.85 0.79 10.93
C TYR A 149 -1.62 1.64 9.90
N ILE A 150 -1.75 1.14 8.67
CA ILE A 150 -2.48 1.82 7.59
C ILE A 150 -3.96 1.99 7.96
N GLN A 151 -4.56 0.97 8.54
CA GLN A 151 -5.96 1.00 8.95
C GLN A 151 -6.19 2.00 10.09
N SER A 152 -5.26 2.10 11.04
CA SER A 152 -5.33 3.09 12.13
C SER A 152 -5.34 4.51 11.58
N ILE A 153 -4.41 4.84 10.68
CA ILE A 153 -4.35 6.15 10.02
C ILE A 153 -5.64 6.43 9.24
N SER A 154 -6.10 5.45 8.46
CA SER A 154 -7.33 5.57 7.68
C SER A 154 -8.56 5.78 8.58
N SER A 155 -8.58 5.14 9.75
CA SER A 155 -9.67 5.26 10.74
C SER A 155 -9.73 6.64 11.39
N PHE A 156 -8.61 7.38 11.45
CA PHE A 156 -8.62 8.77 11.91
C PHE A 156 -9.12 9.76 10.85
N LEU A 157 -8.83 9.50 9.57
CA LEU A 157 -9.13 10.42 8.46
C LEU A 157 -10.48 10.17 7.78
N ALA A 158 -10.89 8.90 7.61
CA ALA A 158 -12.07 8.56 6.84
C ALA A 158 -13.39 9.01 7.49
N PRO A 159 -13.64 8.81 8.80
CA PRO A 159 -14.90 9.23 9.42
C PRO A 159 -15.23 10.73 9.31
N PRO A 160 -14.31 11.69 9.58
CA PRO A 160 -14.64 13.11 9.44
C PRO A 160 -14.87 13.50 7.99
N ILE A 161 -14.13 12.94 7.03
CA ILE A 161 -14.35 13.19 5.60
C ILE A 161 -15.73 12.68 5.19
N CYS A 162 -16.10 11.46 5.60
CA CYS A 162 -17.44 10.91 5.36
C CYS A 162 -18.55 11.77 5.98
N ALA A 163 -18.34 12.29 7.21
CA ALA A 163 -19.33 13.16 7.85
C ALA A 163 -19.58 14.44 7.04
N VAL A 164 -18.52 15.08 6.52
CA VAL A 164 -18.66 16.27 5.66
C VAL A 164 -19.41 15.94 4.38
N TYR A 165 -19.11 14.81 3.70
CA TYR A 165 -19.80 14.42 2.47
C TYR A 165 -21.26 14.02 2.65
N ILE A 166 -21.66 13.52 3.85
CA ILE A 166 -23.04 13.16 4.14
C ILE A 166 -23.87 14.39 4.52
N LEU A 167 -23.25 15.36 5.21
CA LEU A 167 -23.92 16.58 5.67
C LEU A 167 -23.96 17.70 4.62
N ALA A 168 -23.04 17.70 3.65
CA ALA A 168 -23.02 18.62 2.52
C ALA A 168 -24.04 18.23 1.45
#